data_AF-A0AAU8Z0Y3-F1
#
_entry.id   AF-A0AAU8Z0Y3-F1
#
_cell.length_a   1.000
_cell.length_b   1.000
_cell.length_c   1.000
_cell.angle_alpha   90.00
_cell.angle_beta   90.00
_cell.angle_gamma   90.00
#
_symmetry.space_group_name_H-M   'P 1'
#
loop_
_entity.id
_entity.type
_entity.pdbx_description
1 polymer ?
#
loop_
_entity_poly.entity_id
_entity_poly.type
_entity_poly.pdbx_seq_one_letter_code
_entity_poly.pdbx_strand_id
1 'polypeptide(L)'
;MYIINPNLRFRGLTYGNNPKMIILHHAEAFNCTIEDIHSWHLNNGWSGYGYHYFIKNDGSIYRGRADKAIGAHCLSYNGVSIGICMEGRFINQ
;
A
#
# COMPACT_ATOMS: atom_id res chain seq x y z
N MET A 1 11.74 6.82 12.92
CA MET A 1 11.36 6.77 11.50
C MET A 1 10.31 7.84 11.24
N TYR A 2 10.52 8.70 10.25
CA TYR A 2 9.52 9.69 9.85
C TYR A 2 8.58 9.06 8.82
N ILE A 3 7.27 9.13 9.05
CA ILE A 3 6.25 8.56 8.15
C ILE A 3 5.31 9.69 7.77
N ILE A 4 5.22 9.96 6.47
CA ILE A 4 4.36 11.00 5.92
C ILE A 4 2.93 10.47 5.91
N ASN A 5 1.98 11.23 6.45
CA ASN A 5 0.56 10.92 6.34
C ASN A 5 -0.07 11.75 5.19
N PRO A 6 -0.34 11.15 4.03
CA PRO A 6 -0.94 11.84 2.89
C PRO A 6 -2.43 12.18 3.07
N ASN A 7 -3.06 11.76 4.17
CA ASN A 7 -4.49 12.00 4.45
C ASN A 7 -5.44 11.44 3.37
N LEU A 8 -5.13 10.24 2.86
CA LEU A 8 -5.95 9.53 1.88
C LEU A 8 -7.38 9.28 2.40
N ARG A 9 -8.37 9.42 1.52
CA ARG A 9 -9.79 9.19 1.84
C ARG A 9 -10.23 7.83 1.33
N PHE A 10 -10.30 6.85 2.22
CA PHE A 10 -10.76 5.50 1.88
C PHE A 10 -12.29 5.41 1.84
N ARG A 11 -12.85 4.58 0.95
CA ARG A 11 -14.32 4.31 0.91
C ARG A 11 -14.86 3.57 2.15
N GLY A 12 -13.96 3.02 2.96
CA GLY A 12 -14.26 2.22 4.15
C GLY A 12 -13.21 1.13 4.34
N LEU A 13 -12.79 0.87 5.57
CA LEU A 13 -11.78 -0.15 5.89
C LEU A 13 -12.33 -1.17 6.87
N THR A 14 -12.04 -2.44 6.60
CA THR A 14 -12.24 -3.52 7.57
C THR A 14 -11.02 -3.62 8.48
N TYR A 15 -11.24 -3.74 9.78
CA TYR A 15 -10.20 -3.89 10.79
C TYR A 15 -10.10 -5.34 11.28
N GLY A 16 -9.00 -5.66 11.95
CA GLY A 16 -8.72 -7.01 12.45
C GLY A 16 -7.47 -7.65 11.84
N ASN A 17 -6.61 -6.87 11.19
CA ASN A 17 -5.33 -7.38 10.72
C ASN A 17 -4.47 -7.83 11.92
N ASN A 18 -3.87 -9.02 11.82
CA ASN A 18 -2.96 -9.60 12.81
C ASN A 18 -1.66 -10.02 12.11
N PRO A 19 -0.79 -9.05 11.76
CA PRO A 19 0.37 -9.33 10.92
C PRO A 19 1.33 -10.35 11.53
N LYS A 20 1.72 -11.33 10.72
CA LYS A 20 2.77 -12.33 11.02
C LYS A 20 3.94 -12.25 10.05
N MET A 21 3.78 -11.50 8.96
CA MET A 21 4.78 -11.37 7.91
C MET A 21 4.69 -10.00 7.21
N ILE A 22 5.74 -9.67 6.49
CA ILE A 22 5.78 -8.53 5.56
C ILE A 22 5.78 -9.09 4.14
N ILE A 23 5.00 -8.48 3.25
CA ILE A 23 5.01 -8.81 1.83
C ILE A 23 5.43 -7.57 1.06
N LEU A 24 6.51 -7.68 0.29
CA LEU A 24 7.05 -6.61 -0.54
C LEU A 24 6.43 -6.65 -1.93
N HIS A 25 6.09 -5.46 -2.44
CA HIS A 25 5.50 -5.23 -3.76
C HIS A 25 6.26 -4.11 -4.47
N HIS A 26 6.08 -4.01 -5.77
CA HIS A 26 6.47 -2.83 -6.54
C HIS A 26 5.25 -2.30 -7.31
N ALA A 27 5.23 -1.00 -7.59
CA ALA A 27 4.07 -0.33 -8.18
C ALA A 27 3.83 -0.68 -9.67
N GLU A 28 4.80 -1.34 -10.31
CA GLU A 28 4.85 -1.56 -11.76
C GLU A 28 4.82 -0.26 -12.60
N ALA A 29 5.11 0.88 -11.96
CA ALA A 29 5.18 2.20 -12.57
C ALA A 29 6.55 2.83 -12.30
N PHE A 30 7.17 3.44 -13.32
CA PHE A 30 8.50 4.07 -13.19
C PHE A 30 8.51 5.28 -12.25
N ASN A 31 7.42 6.04 -12.23
CA ASN A 31 7.22 7.17 -11.32
C ASN A 31 5.75 7.19 -10.92
N CYS A 32 5.49 7.24 -9.62
CA CYS A 32 4.15 7.38 -9.10
C CYS A 32 4.17 7.92 -7.67
N THR A 33 3.05 8.52 -7.29
CA THR A 33 2.75 8.90 -5.92
C THR A 33 1.83 7.86 -5.28
N ILE A 34 1.69 7.93 -3.95
CA ILE A 34 0.73 7.08 -3.25
C ILE A 34 -0.71 7.46 -3.64
N GLU A 35 -0.96 8.73 -3.96
CA GLU A 35 -2.23 9.26 -4.45
C GLU A 35 -2.62 8.69 -5.82
N ASP A 36 -1.65 8.50 -6.73
CA ASP A 36 -1.87 7.86 -8.03
C ASP A 36 -2.37 6.43 -7.84
N ILE A 37 -1.62 5.63 -7.05
CA ILE A 37 -1.98 4.23 -6.78
C ILE A 37 -3.31 4.15 -6.00
N HIS A 38 -3.55 5.09 -5.08
CA HIS A 38 -4.84 5.19 -4.38
C HIS A 38 -5.98 5.37 -5.38
N SER A 39 -5.83 6.28 -6.34
CA SER A 39 -6.82 6.55 -7.38
C SER A 39 -7.04 5.35 -8.31
N TRP A 40 -5.97 4.66 -8.71
CA TRP A 40 -6.07 3.43 -9.50
C TRP A 40 -6.83 2.33 -8.76
N HIS A 41 -6.53 2.12 -7.49
CA HIS A 41 -7.23 1.12 -6.67
C HIS A 41 -8.70 1.50 -6.42
N LEU A 42 -9.03 2.78 -6.25
CA LEU A 42 -10.42 3.24 -6.20
C LEU A 42 -11.16 2.92 -7.51
N ASN A 43 -10.51 3.10 -8.66
CA ASN A 43 -11.08 2.78 -9.97
C ASN A 43 -11.28 1.27 -10.16
N ASN A 44 -10.44 0.44 -9.51
CA ASN A 44 -10.61 -1.02 -9.46
C ASN A 44 -11.71 -1.49 -8.48
N GLY A 45 -12.49 -0.57 -7.90
CA GLY A 45 -13.56 -0.89 -6.96
C GLY A 45 -13.09 -1.15 -5.53
N TRP A 46 -11.79 -1.00 -5.23
CA TRP A 46 -11.28 -1.19 -3.87
C TRP A 46 -11.57 0.05 -3.03
N SER A 47 -11.29 -0.03 -1.73
CA SER A 47 -11.44 1.12 -0.82
C SER A 47 -10.39 2.22 -1.01
N GLY A 48 -9.43 2.03 -1.93
CA GLY A 48 -8.26 2.88 -2.15
C GLY A 48 -6.96 2.10 -2.02
N TYR A 49 -5.86 2.81 -1.80
CA TYR A 49 -4.49 2.27 -1.68
C TYR A 49 -4.46 0.97 -0.84
N GLY A 50 -3.95 -0.10 -1.45
CA GLY A 50 -4.13 -1.49 -0.97
C GLY A 50 -3.09 -1.92 0.07
N TYR A 51 -2.00 -1.17 0.17
CA TYR A 51 -0.85 -1.49 1.02
C TYR A 51 -0.88 -0.64 2.30
N HIS A 52 -0.04 -1.00 3.27
CA HIS A 52 0.09 -0.26 4.53
C HIS A 52 1.13 0.86 4.43
N TYR A 53 2.13 0.68 3.56
CA TYR A 53 3.20 1.63 3.33
C TYR A 53 3.56 1.73 1.86
N PHE A 54 3.91 2.95 1.44
CA PHE A 54 4.56 3.24 0.18
C PHE A 54 5.97 3.77 0.43
N ILE A 55 6.96 3.31 -0.34
CA ILE A 55 8.33 3.81 -0.27
C ILE A 55 8.71 4.37 -1.65
N LYS A 56 9.06 5.65 -1.70
CA LYS A 56 9.55 6.30 -2.92
C LYS A 56 11.05 6.02 -3.14
N ASN A 57 11.52 6.28 -4.36
CA ASN A 57 12.94 6.10 -4.73
C ASN A 57 13.90 7.01 -3.93
N ASP A 58 13.40 8.14 -3.40
CA ASP A 58 14.16 9.04 -2.53
C ASP A 58 14.23 8.57 -1.05
N GLY A 59 13.61 7.43 -0.73
CA GLY A 59 13.53 6.86 0.61
C GLY A 59 12.38 7.42 1.47
N SER A 60 11.58 8.36 0.96
CA SER A 60 10.41 8.87 1.66
C SER A 60 9.37 7.75 1.88
N ILE A 61 8.84 7.66 3.10
CA ILE A 61 7.88 6.63 3.50
C ILE A 61 6.52 7.26 3.76
N TYR A 62 5.49 6.77 3.08
CA TYR A 62 4.12 7.25 3.20
C TYR A 62 3.22 6.19 3.84
N ARG A 63 2.31 6.67 4.68
CA ARG A 63 1.26 5.88 5.31
C ARG A 63 0.14 5.57 4.31
N GLY A 64 -0.15 4.29 4.13
CA GLY A 64 -1.33 3.78 3.44
C GLY A 64 -2.46 3.42 4.42
N ARG A 65 -2.93 2.18 4.36
CA ARG A 65 -3.86 1.64 5.37
C ARG A 65 -3.18 1.57 6.75
N ALA A 66 -3.96 1.77 7.81
CA ALA A 66 -3.48 1.57 9.17
C ALA A 66 -3.08 0.10 9.39
N ASP A 67 -2.08 -0.17 10.24
CA ASP A 67 -1.53 -1.52 10.45
C ASP A 67 -2.57 -2.55 10.95
N LYS A 68 -3.65 -2.08 11.60
CA LYS A 68 -4.77 -2.91 12.06
C LYS A 68 -5.90 -3.07 11.03
N ALA A 69 -5.88 -2.31 9.95
CA ALA A 69 -6.80 -2.48 8.83
C ALA A 69 -6.32 -3.63 7.94
N ILE A 70 -7.25 -4.42 7.42
CA ILE A 70 -6.96 -5.50 6.48
C ILE A 70 -6.49 -4.90 5.15
N GLY A 71 -5.40 -5.43 4.60
CA GLY A 71 -4.83 -5.01 3.33
C GLY A 71 -5.69 -5.38 2.11
N ALA A 72 -5.26 -4.94 0.94
CA ALA A 72 -5.77 -5.38 -0.35
C ALA A 72 -4.58 -5.50 -1.33
N HIS A 73 -3.63 -6.37 -1.00
CA HIS A 73 -2.36 -6.51 -1.73
C HIS A 73 -1.94 -7.95 -1.97
N CYS A 74 -2.46 -8.92 -1.21
CA CYS A 74 -2.16 -10.34 -1.41
C CYS A 74 -3.35 -11.18 -0.93
N LEU A 75 -4.07 -11.77 -1.89
CA LEU A 75 -5.20 -12.64 -1.59
C LEU A 75 -4.78 -13.75 -0.62
N SER A 76 -5.66 -14.11 0.31
CA SER A 76 -5.42 -15.06 1.41
C SER A 76 -4.45 -14.59 2.52
N TYR A 77 -3.68 -13.52 2.31
CA TYR A 77 -2.71 -13.02 3.30
C TYR A 77 -3.01 -11.59 3.80
N ASN A 78 -4.00 -10.90 3.24
CA ASN A 78 -4.36 -9.51 3.59
C ASN A 78 -4.64 -9.27 5.09
N GLY A 79 -5.13 -10.29 5.82
CA GLY A 79 -5.46 -10.18 7.25
C GLY A 79 -4.35 -10.63 8.20
N VAL A 80 -3.22 -11.09 7.67
CA VAL A 80 -2.08 -11.63 8.44
C VAL A 80 -0.75 -11.06 7.98
N SER A 81 -0.74 -9.95 7.24
CA SER A 81 0.49 -9.36 6.74
C SER A 81 0.46 -7.82 6.66
N ILE A 82 1.66 -7.24 6.64
CA ILE A 82 1.89 -5.86 6.25
C ILE A 82 2.41 -5.84 4.80
N GLY A 83 1.59 -5.37 3.86
CA GLY A 83 2.02 -5.02 2.51
C GLY A 83 2.80 -3.69 2.46
N ILE A 84 3.98 -3.72 1.86
CA ILE A 84 4.81 -2.55 1.54
C ILE A 84 5.00 -2.50 0.02
N CYS A 85 4.65 -1.40 -0.61
CA CYS A 85 4.85 -1.20 -2.04
C CYS A 85 5.95 -0.15 -2.27
N MET A 86 6.88 -0.45 -3.17
CA MET A 86 7.94 0.45 -3.58
C MET A 86 7.57 1.11 -4.92
N GLU A 87 7.92 2.38 -5.07
CA GLU A 87 7.93 3.05 -6.38
C GLU A 87 8.86 2.29 -7.33
N GLY A 88 8.39 1.97 -8.53
CA GLY A 88 9.24 1.34 -9.55
C GLY A 88 8.62 0.14 -10.26
N ARG A 89 9.23 -0.18 -11.40
CA ARG A 89 8.97 -1.36 -12.21
C ARG A 89 10.23 -2.23 -12.23
N PHE A 90 10.27 -3.28 -11.41
CA PHE A 90 11.46 -4.12 -11.22
C PHE A 90 11.45 -5.40 -12.09
N ILE A 91 10.78 -5.35 -13.23
CA ILE A 91 10.68 -6.48 -14.16
C ILE A 91 11.82 -6.32 -15.18
N ASN A 92 12.62 -7.38 -15.37
CA ASN A 92 13.77 -7.45 -16.29
C ASN A 92 14.92 -6.47 -15.98
N GLN A 93 15.35 -6.38 -14.71
CA GLN A 93 16.67 -5.83 -14.39
C GLN A 93 17.78 -6.81 -14.76
#